data_AF-A0A1Q3NLP3-F1
#
_entry.id   AF-A0A1Q3NLP3-F1
#
_cell.length_a   1.000
_cell.length_b   1.000
_cell.length_c   1.000
_cell.angle_alpha   90.00
_cell.angle_beta   90.00
_cell.angle_gamma   90.00
#
_symmetry.space_group_name_H-M   'P 1'
#
loop_
_entity.id
_entity.type
_entity.pdbx_description
1 polymer ?
#
loop_
_entity_poly.entity_id
_entity_poly.type
_entity_poly.pdbx_seq_one_letter_code
_entity_poly.pdbx_strand_id
1 'polypeptide(L)'
;MKQLTKDQFDSLLQTAVIRPKIRREVRFANVAQLDEATWLHTEVLAVPDRSGNKGVLLLKATENALYVASYELKRGMTSSTGKAQPIICDFCRTWQTGTRAGSITLDKPGRANGSVTFLCCADLACSQHVRSLTSAARTSRSQLREDMTNEERIARLEQRINELAQVVELVAYTGEYANTEK
;
A
#
# COMPACT_ATOMS: atom_id res chain seq x y z
N MET A 1 -11.33 0.14 -4.21
CA MET A 1 -11.45 -1.11 -3.42
C MET A 1 -12.83 -1.14 -2.77
N LYS A 2 -13.52 -2.28 -2.71
CA LYS A 2 -14.78 -2.37 -1.94
C LYS A 2 -14.48 -2.19 -0.46
N GLN A 3 -15.35 -1.47 0.25
CA GLN A 3 -15.28 -1.36 1.70
C GLN A 3 -15.45 -2.74 2.35
N LEU A 4 -14.58 -3.05 3.31
CA LEU A 4 -14.61 -4.31 4.04
C LEU A 4 -15.27 -4.13 5.41
N THR A 5 -16.01 -5.14 5.85
CA THR A 5 -16.40 -5.28 7.25
C THR A 5 -15.22 -5.82 8.09
N LYS A 6 -15.34 -5.75 9.41
CA LYS A 6 -14.32 -6.32 10.31
C LYS A 6 -14.12 -7.83 10.09
N ASP A 7 -15.20 -8.57 9.91
CA ASP A 7 -15.17 -10.03 9.72
C ASP A 7 -14.56 -10.42 8.38
N GLN A 8 -14.86 -9.64 7.33
CA GLN A 8 -14.23 -9.82 6.01
C GLN A 8 -12.73 -9.55 6.09
N PHE A 9 -12.31 -8.48 6.77
CA PHE A 9 -10.89 -8.18 6.99
C PHE A 9 -10.19 -9.30 7.77
N ASP A 10 -10.78 -9.81 8.85
CA ASP A 10 -10.20 -10.89 9.64
C ASP A 10 -10.06 -12.19 8.84
N SER A 11 -11.07 -12.54 8.04
CA SER A 11 -11.04 -13.70 7.14
C SER A 11 -9.90 -13.56 6.13
N LEU A 12 -9.74 -12.36 5.55
CA LEU A 12 -8.68 -12.04 4.62
C LEU A 12 -7.28 -12.15 5.26
N LEU A 13 -7.10 -11.73 6.52
CA LEU A 13 -5.84 -11.90 7.24
C LEU A 13 -5.49 -13.37 7.54
N GLN A 14 -6.49 -14.22 7.71
CA GLN A 14 -6.29 -15.66 7.90
C GLN A 14 -5.79 -16.31 6.61
N THR A 15 -6.44 -16.02 5.48
CA THR A 15 -6.07 -16.55 4.15
C THR A 15 -4.68 -16.10 3.72
N ALA A 16 -4.30 -14.85 4.00
CA ALA A 16 -3.01 -14.30 3.61
C ALA A 16 -1.80 -14.76 4.45
N VAL A 17 -1.99 -15.69 5.40
CA VAL A 17 -0.91 -16.26 6.25
C VAL A 17 -0.12 -15.16 7.00
N ILE A 18 -0.83 -14.15 7.52
CA ILE A 18 -0.21 -13.06 8.28
C ILE A 18 0.26 -13.55 9.66
N ARG A 19 1.43 -13.10 10.11
CA ARG A 19 1.99 -13.44 11.44
C ARG A 19 0.95 -13.16 12.55
N PRO A 20 0.70 -14.09 13.49
CA PRO A 20 -0.31 -13.91 14.54
C PRO A 20 -0.11 -12.66 15.40
N LYS A 21 1.13 -12.22 15.61
CA LYS A 21 1.43 -10.98 16.33
C LYS A 21 0.85 -9.76 15.62
N ILE A 22 1.13 -9.61 14.33
CA ILE A 22 0.64 -8.48 13.51
C ILE A 22 -0.89 -8.48 13.48
N ARG A 23 -1.53 -9.65 13.26
CA ARG A 23 -3.00 -9.79 13.24
C ARG A 23 -3.69 -9.26 14.51
N ARG A 24 -3.06 -9.41 15.68
CA ARG A 24 -3.61 -8.91 16.97
C ARG A 24 -3.39 -7.41 17.18
N GLU A 25 -2.38 -6.85 16.53
CA GLU A 25 -1.93 -5.48 16.78
C GLU A 25 -2.54 -4.48 15.77
N VAL A 26 -2.89 -4.91 14.56
CA VAL A 26 -3.52 -4.06 13.54
C VAL A 26 -4.83 -3.43 14.02
N ARG A 27 -5.09 -2.19 13.60
CA ARG A 27 -6.24 -1.39 14.04
C ARG A 27 -7.19 -1.10 12.88
N PHE A 28 -7.96 -2.12 12.47
CA PHE A 28 -8.94 -1.98 11.37
C PHE A 28 -9.96 -0.86 11.61
N ALA A 29 -10.32 -0.59 12.86
CA ALA A 29 -11.24 0.50 13.22
C ALA A 29 -10.82 1.86 12.64
N ASN A 30 -9.52 2.12 12.48
CA ASN A 30 -9.01 3.38 11.93
C ASN A 30 -9.33 3.55 10.44
N VAL A 31 -9.44 2.45 9.69
CA VAL A 31 -9.76 2.47 8.25
C VAL A 31 -11.24 2.17 7.98
N ALA A 32 -11.93 1.52 8.92
CA ALA A 32 -13.36 1.26 8.84
C ALA A 32 -14.21 2.55 8.79
N GLN A 33 -13.67 3.66 9.31
CA GLN A 33 -14.32 4.97 9.34
C GLN A 33 -14.21 5.75 8.01
N LEU A 34 -13.40 5.28 7.06
CA LEU A 34 -13.33 5.91 5.74
C LEU A 34 -14.67 5.76 5.02
N ASP A 35 -15.07 6.79 4.29
CA ASP A 35 -16.29 6.75 3.47
C ASP A 35 -16.13 5.82 2.26
N GLU A 36 -17.27 5.41 1.70
CA GLU A 36 -17.33 4.48 0.58
C GLU A 36 -16.59 5.00 -0.66
N ALA A 37 -16.66 6.30 -0.93
CA ALA A 37 -15.96 6.94 -2.04
C ALA A 37 -14.44 6.83 -1.89
N THR A 38 -13.91 7.02 -0.68
CA THR A 38 -12.49 6.86 -0.37
C THR A 38 -12.05 5.43 -0.57
N TRP A 39 -12.83 4.45 -0.07
CA TRP A 39 -12.56 3.04 -0.32
C TRP A 39 -12.51 2.74 -1.82
N LEU A 40 -13.51 3.20 -2.58
CA LEU A 40 -13.62 2.97 -4.01
C LEU A 40 -12.37 3.46 -4.76
N HIS A 41 -11.84 4.62 -4.39
CA HIS A 41 -10.65 5.24 -4.98
C HIS A 41 -9.31 4.88 -4.31
N THR A 42 -9.26 3.77 -3.57
CA THR A 42 -8.04 3.32 -2.90
C THR A 42 -7.53 2.01 -3.51
N GLU A 43 -6.29 2.04 -4.00
CA GLU A 43 -5.53 0.87 -4.45
C GLU A 43 -4.57 0.36 -3.37
N VAL A 44 -3.96 1.28 -2.63
CA VAL A 44 -3.05 1.01 -1.51
C VAL A 44 -3.65 1.55 -0.22
N LEU A 45 -3.98 0.66 0.71
CA LEU A 45 -4.51 1.03 2.03
C LEU A 45 -3.66 0.41 3.13
N ALA A 46 -3.09 1.25 3.99
CA ALA A 46 -2.36 0.78 5.16
C ALA A 46 -3.29 0.65 6.36
N VAL A 47 -3.27 -0.51 7.00
CA VAL A 47 -3.88 -0.76 8.30
C VAL A 47 -2.76 -0.92 9.33
N PRO A 48 -2.36 0.16 10.02
CA PRO A 48 -1.22 0.13 10.92
C PRO A 48 -1.54 -0.61 12.22
N ASP A 49 -0.48 -1.04 12.88
CA ASP A 49 -0.46 -1.40 14.29
C ASP A 49 -0.49 -0.14 15.19
N ARG A 50 -0.30 -0.32 16.50
CA ARG A 50 -0.23 0.80 17.45
C ARG A 50 0.96 1.74 17.22
N SER A 51 2.06 1.25 16.65
CA SER A 51 3.28 2.04 16.42
C SER A 51 3.16 2.94 15.19
N GLY A 52 2.31 2.59 14.23
CA GLY A 52 2.18 3.31 12.96
C GLY A 52 3.27 3.00 11.93
N ASN A 53 4.27 2.19 12.30
CA ASN A 53 5.38 1.80 11.42
C ASN A 53 5.28 0.35 10.97
N LYS A 54 4.36 -0.45 11.51
CA LYS A 54 4.10 -1.82 11.05
C LYS A 54 2.62 -2.01 10.84
N GLY A 55 2.24 -3.08 10.16
CA GLY A 55 0.84 -3.43 10.00
C GLY A 55 0.63 -4.33 8.81
N VAL A 56 -0.52 -4.15 8.16
CA VAL A 56 -0.84 -4.80 6.89
C VAL A 56 -1.18 -3.78 5.82
N LEU A 57 -0.73 -4.04 4.59
CA LEU A 57 -1.16 -3.34 3.40
C LEU A 57 -2.25 -4.16 2.72
N LEU A 58 -3.36 -3.52 2.40
CA LEU A 58 -4.32 -3.98 1.42
C LEU A 58 -3.97 -3.37 0.07
N LEU A 59 -3.82 -4.22 -0.94
CA LEU A 59 -3.28 -3.87 -2.24
C LEU A 59 -4.24 -4.37 -3.34
N LYS A 60 -5.06 -3.47 -3.88
CA LYS A 60 -5.96 -3.76 -5.00
C LYS A 60 -5.20 -3.56 -6.31
N ALA A 61 -5.01 -4.64 -7.06
CA ALA A 61 -4.43 -4.56 -8.39
C ALA A 61 -5.49 -4.53 -9.50
N THR A 62 -6.64 -5.16 -9.28
CA THR A 62 -7.81 -5.08 -10.17
C THR A 62 -9.07 -5.16 -9.32
N GLU A 63 -10.24 -5.01 -9.92
CA GLU A 63 -11.51 -5.16 -9.21
C GLU A 63 -11.68 -6.53 -8.53
N ASN A 64 -10.99 -7.58 -9.00
CA ASN A 64 -11.11 -8.94 -8.43
C ASN A 64 -9.81 -9.45 -7.79
N ALA A 65 -8.77 -8.62 -7.72
CA ALA A 65 -7.46 -9.01 -7.19
C ALA A 65 -7.07 -8.10 -6.02
N LEU A 66 -7.32 -8.59 -4.81
CA LEU A 66 -6.90 -7.96 -3.57
C LEU A 66 -5.79 -8.77 -2.90
N TYR A 67 -4.63 -8.17 -2.71
CA TYR A 67 -3.51 -8.76 -1.98
C TYR A 67 -3.38 -8.17 -0.59
N VAL A 68 -2.73 -8.93 0.27
CA VAL A 68 -2.47 -8.55 1.67
C VAL A 68 -1.03 -8.88 1.99
N ALA A 69 -0.31 -7.91 2.53
CA ALA A 69 1.06 -8.11 2.98
C ALA A 69 1.25 -7.49 4.35
N SER A 70 1.94 -8.19 5.26
CA SER A 70 2.50 -7.50 6.42
C SER A 70 3.61 -6.56 5.96
N TYR A 71 3.71 -5.42 6.62
CA TYR A 71 4.74 -4.45 6.33
C TYR A 71 5.47 -3.93 7.57
N GLU A 72 6.70 -3.49 7.34
CA GLU A 72 7.45 -2.60 8.22
C GLU A 72 7.94 -1.40 7.41
N LEU A 73 7.63 -0.20 7.90
CA LEU A 73 7.87 1.07 7.25
C LEU A 73 8.98 1.83 7.99
N LYS A 74 9.98 2.27 7.24
CA LYS A 74 10.98 3.22 7.68
C LYS A 74 10.75 4.56 6.97
N ARG A 75 10.58 5.61 7.77
CA ARG A 75 10.34 6.98 7.28
C ARG A 75 11.64 7.78 7.31
N GLY A 76 11.78 8.74 6.41
CA GLY A 76 12.94 9.63 6.36
C GLY A 76 14.19 8.92 5.87
N MET A 77 14.28 8.72 4.56
CA MET A 77 15.48 8.17 3.93
C MET A 77 16.65 9.16 4.04
N THR A 78 17.79 8.67 4.51
CA THR A 78 19.03 9.42 4.61
C THR A 78 20.17 8.67 3.95
N SER A 79 21.11 9.42 3.35
CA SER A 79 22.35 8.88 2.81
C SER A 79 23.33 8.51 3.94
N SER A 80 24.44 7.87 3.61
CA SER A 80 25.55 7.60 4.54
C SER A 80 26.11 8.86 5.20
N THR A 81 25.95 10.03 4.57
CA THR A 81 26.35 11.33 5.12
C THR A 81 25.25 12.01 5.93
N GLY A 82 24.14 11.32 6.23
CA GLY A 82 22.98 11.85 6.97
C GLY A 82 22.11 12.83 6.18
N LYS A 83 22.39 13.07 4.89
CA LYS A 83 21.60 13.98 4.06
C LYS A 83 20.30 13.31 3.64
N ALA A 84 19.22 14.07 3.60
CA ALA A 84 17.94 13.62 3.04
C ALA A 84 18.14 13.05 1.63
N GLN A 85 17.75 11.78 1.44
CA GLN A 85 17.88 11.10 0.17
C GLN A 85 16.53 11.07 -0.54
N PRO A 86 16.39 11.74 -1.71
CA PRO A 86 15.17 11.64 -2.50
C PRO A 86 15.05 10.25 -3.12
N ILE A 87 13.81 9.82 -3.33
CA ILE A 87 13.48 8.53 -3.95
C ILE A 87 12.39 8.72 -5.00
N ILE A 88 12.27 7.76 -5.91
CA ILE A 88 11.08 7.57 -6.72
C ILE A 88 10.36 6.36 -6.13
N CYS A 89 9.11 6.53 -5.71
CA CYS A 89 8.33 5.47 -5.06
C CYS A 89 8.15 4.28 -6.01
N ASP A 90 8.44 3.06 -5.55
CA ASP A 90 8.31 1.83 -6.34
C ASP A 90 6.86 1.40 -6.60
N PHE A 91 5.88 2.07 -5.98
CA PHE A 91 4.44 1.83 -6.15
C PHE A 91 3.86 2.82 -7.17
N CYS A 92 3.79 4.11 -6.81
CA CYS A 92 3.13 5.14 -7.62
C CYS A 92 4.06 5.96 -8.51
N ARG A 93 5.38 5.71 -8.46
CA ARG A 93 6.44 6.51 -9.13
C ARG A 93 6.44 8.00 -8.78
N THR A 94 5.77 8.39 -7.70
CA THR A 94 5.89 9.74 -7.16
C THR A 94 7.29 9.95 -6.59
N TRP A 95 7.96 11.00 -7.04
CA TRP A 95 9.21 11.46 -6.48
C TRP A 95 8.98 12.09 -5.11
N GLN A 96 9.73 11.63 -4.12
CA GLN A 96 9.61 12.03 -2.73
C GLN A 96 10.95 12.55 -2.21
N THR A 97 10.90 13.58 -1.37
CA THR A 97 12.08 14.19 -0.75
C THR A 97 12.02 14.16 0.76
N GLY A 98 13.20 14.13 1.38
CA GLY A 98 13.35 14.31 2.82
C GLY A 98 12.52 13.33 3.61
N THR A 99 11.77 13.85 4.58
CA THR A 99 10.93 13.05 5.48
C THR A 99 9.78 12.33 4.78
N ARG A 100 9.44 12.70 3.54
CA ARG A 100 8.41 12.03 2.73
C ARG A 100 8.92 10.81 1.98
N ALA A 101 10.24 10.67 1.86
CA ALA A 101 10.87 9.46 1.33
C ALA A 101 10.90 8.39 2.42
N GLY A 102 10.50 7.18 2.08
CA GLY A 102 10.55 6.02 2.97
C GLY A 102 10.98 4.75 2.25
N SER A 103 11.12 3.69 3.03
CA SER A 103 11.24 2.32 2.54
C SER A 103 10.27 1.43 3.26
N ILE A 104 9.65 0.50 2.54
CA ILE A 104 8.70 -0.47 3.10
C ILE A 104 9.22 -1.88 2.85
N THR A 105 9.27 -2.69 3.89
CA THR A 105 9.63 -4.10 3.84
C THR A 105 8.37 -4.92 3.95
N LEU A 106 8.12 -5.78 2.96
CA LEU A 106 6.99 -6.70 2.94
C LEU A 106 7.48 -8.12 3.21
N ASP A 107 6.80 -8.84 4.11
CA ASP A 107 7.12 -10.24 4.37
C ASP A 107 6.59 -11.13 3.24
N LYS A 108 7.35 -12.17 2.90
CA LYS A 108 6.87 -13.28 2.08
C LYS A 108 6.01 -14.22 2.94
N PRO A 109 4.75 -14.49 2.57
CA PRO A 109 3.87 -15.37 3.32
C PRO A 109 4.48 -16.75 3.55
N GLY A 110 4.31 -17.31 4.74
CA GLY A 110 4.77 -18.68 5.07
C GLY A 110 6.29 -18.87 5.17
N ARG A 111 7.13 -17.84 4.93
CA ARG A 111 8.59 -17.92 5.07
C ARG A 111 9.07 -17.13 6.28
N ALA A 112 9.75 -17.80 7.22
CA ALA A 112 10.18 -17.18 8.48
C ALA A 112 11.11 -15.96 8.28
N ASN A 113 11.96 -15.97 7.24
CA ASN A 113 12.98 -14.96 6.96
C ASN A 113 12.93 -14.40 5.52
N GLY A 114 11.82 -14.61 4.80
CA GLY A 114 11.67 -14.04 3.45
C GLY A 114 11.02 -12.67 3.54
N SER A 115 11.70 -11.63 3.08
CA SER A 115 11.10 -10.30 2.90
C SER A 115 11.73 -9.56 1.71
N VAL A 116 11.04 -8.54 1.23
CA VAL A 116 11.52 -7.68 0.14
C VAL A 116 11.28 -6.22 0.52
N THR A 117 12.30 -5.39 0.36
CA THR A 117 12.22 -3.96 0.65
C THR A 117 12.08 -3.15 -0.62
N PHE A 118 11.17 -2.18 -0.61
CA PHE A 118 10.90 -1.24 -1.69
C PHE A 118 11.07 0.18 -1.20
N LEU A 119 11.40 1.11 -2.10
CA LEU A 119 11.31 2.53 -1.83
C LEU A 119 9.85 2.96 -1.95
N CYS A 120 9.37 3.77 -1.03
CA CYS A 120 7.95 4.16 -1.02
C CYS A 120 7.75 5.59 -0.53
N CYS A 121 6.54 6.10 -0.77
CA CYS A 121 6.06 7.29 -0.06
C CYS A 121 5.92 6.94 1.41
N ALA A 122 6.47 7.77 2.29
CA ALA A 122 6.38 7.54 3.73
C ALA A 122 4.91 7.53 4.18
N ASP A 123 4.06 8.40 3.64
CA ASP A 123 2.63 8.47 3.98
C ASP A 123 1.79 7.28 3.47
N LEU A 124 2.35 6.43 2.59
CA LEU A 124 1.65 5.34 1.91
C LEU A 124 0.40 5.81 1.13
N ALA A 125 0.29 7.10 0.81
CA ALA A 125 -0.88 7.70 0.14
C ALA A 125 -0.81 7.56 -1.40
N CYS A 126 -0.28 6.43 -1.90
CA CYS A 126 -0.01 6.19 -3.32
C CYS A 126 -1.25 6.41 -4.20
N SER A 127 -2.41 5.94 -3.75
CA SER A 127 -3.72 6.12 -4.41
C SER A 127 -4.09 7.60 -4.59
N GLN A 128 -3.78 8.45 -3.62
CA GLN A 128 -4.04 9.90 -3.70
C GLN A 128 -3.00 10.60 -4.59
N HIS A 129 -1.76 10.13 -4.58
CA HIS A 129 -0.70 10.73 -5.39
C HIS A 129 -0.92 10.55 -6.89
N VAL A 130 -1.29 9.34 -7.33
CA VAL A 130 -1.57 9.08 -8.76
C VAL A 130 -2.71 9.97 -9.29
N ARG A 131 -3.63 10.37 -8.39
CA ARG A 131 -4.78 11.26 -8.65
C ARG A 131 -4.52 12.75 -8.48
N SER A 132 -3.30 13.21 -8.19
CA SER A 132 -2.99 14.65 -8.01
C SER A 132 -3.51 15.31 -6.73
N LEU A 133 -4.04 14.53 -5.79
CA LEU A 133 -4.75 15.09 -4.64
C LEU A 133 -3.81 15.61 -3.54
N THR A 134 -2.51 15.37 -3.67
CA THR A 134 -1.50 15.73 -2.67
C THR A 134 -0.50 16.75 -3.21
N SER A 135 0.11 17.54 -2.33
CA SER A 135 1.20 18.46 -2.70
C SER A 135 2.43 17.73 -3.24
N ALA A 136 2.77 16.57 -2.66
CA ALA A 136 3.88 15.73 -3.11
C ALA A 136 3.74 15.30 -4.58
N ALA A 137 2.54 14.89 -4.99
CA ALA A 137 2.27 14.53 -6.38
C ALA A 137 2.46 15.69 -7.35
N ARG A 138 2.01 16.90 -6.98
CA ARG A 138 2.18 18.09 -7.82
C ARG A 138 3.65 18.43 -7.99
N THR A 139 4.42 18.44 -6.89
CA THR A 139 5.88 18.66 -6.95
C THR A 139 6.57 17.61 -7.80
N SER A 140 6.24 16.33 -7.61
CA SER A 140 6.82 15.21 -8.37
C SER A 140 6.71 15.41 -9.88
N ARG A 141 5.55 15.87 -10.37
CA ARG A 141 5.34 16.04 -11.81
C ARG A 141 6.17 17.17 -12.40
N SER A 142 6.27 18.28 -11.68
CA SER A 142 7.14 19.38 -12.09
C SER A 142 8.61 18.93 -12.16
N GLN A 143 9.04 18.08 -11.23
CA GLN A 143 10.42 17.58 -11.18
C GLN A 143 10.71 16.52 -12.24
N LEU A 144 9.80 15.55 -12.41
CA LEU A 144 9.97 14.45 -13.36
C LEU A 144 9.54 14.77 -14.79
N ARG A 145 8.82 15.89 -14.99
CA ARG A 145 8.17 16.25 -16.27
C ARG A 145 7.29 15.12 -16.82
N GLU A 146 6.56 14.47 -15.92
CA GLU A 146 5.64 13.39 -16.28
C GLU A 146 4.40 13.94 -16.98
N ASP A 147 4.12 13.42 -18.17
CA ASP A 147 3.02 13.80 -19.05
C ASP A 147 1.80 12.86 -18.96
N MET A 148 1.94 11.72 -18.26
CA MET A 148 0.85 10.79 -18.01
C MET A 148 -0.34 11.46 -17.33
N THR A 149 -1.55 11.08 -17.75
CA THR A 149 -2.83 11.44 -17.13
C THR A 149 -3.02 10.78 -15.75
N ASN A 150 -4.07 11.14 -15.02
CA ASN A 150 -4.34 10.48 -13.73
C ASN A 150 -4.69 9.00 -13.94
N GLU A 151 -5.46 8.72 -14.98
CA GLU A 151 -5.97 7.40 -15.35
C GLU A 151 -4.81 6.46 -15.70
N GLU A 152 -3.85 6.94 -16.48
CA GLU A 152 -2.65 6.17 -16.82
C GLU A 152 -1.77 5.90 -15.60
N ARG A 153 -1.67 6.86 -14.66
CA ARG A 153 -0.92 6.66 -13.41
C ARG A 153 -1.61 5.66 -12.48
N ILE A 154 -2.94 5.65 -12.45
CA ILE A 154 -3.72 4.64 -11.71
C ILE A 154 -3.48 3.26 -12.32
N ALA A 155 -3.61 3.11 -13.64
CA ALA A 155 -3.34 1.86 -14.34
C ALA A 155 -1.92 1.35 -14.08
N ARG A 156 -0.92 2.26 -14.10
CA ARG A 156 0.47 1.92 -13.74
C ARG A 156 0.59 1.44 -12.29
N LEU A 157 -0.09 2.07 -11.33
CA LEU A 157 -0.09 1.64 -9.94
C LEU A 157 -0.68 0.24 -9.79
N GLU A 158 -1.82 -0.02 -10.43
CA GLU A 158 -2.50 -1.32 -10.45
C GLU A 158 -1.61 -2.43 -11.04
N GLN A 159 -1.01 -2.17 -12.21
CA GLN A 159 -0.01 -3.07 -12.79
C GLN A 159 1.15 -3.30 -11.83
N ARG A 160 1.67 -2.23 -11.22
CA ARG A 160 2.83 -2.33 -10.34
C ARG A 160 2.53 -3.12 -9.07
N ILE A 161 1.31 -3.04 -8.55
CA ILE A 161 0.86 -3.87 -7.43
C ILE A 161 0.89 -5.36 -7.81
N ASN A 162 0.42 -5.73 -9.01
CA ASN A 162 0.49 -7.12 -9.47
C ASN A 162 1.93 -7.63 -9.56
N GLU A 163 2.84 -6.84 -10.15
CA GLU A 163 4.27 -7.19 -10.24
C GLU A 163 4.89 -7.37 -8.84
N LEU A 164 4.57 -6.48 -7.92
CA LEU A 164 5.11 -6.50 -6.56
C LEU A 164 4.55 -7.70 -5.77
N ALA A 165 3.28 -8.04 -5.97
CA ALA A 165 2.67 -9.23 -5.41
C ALA A 165 3.38 -10.52 -5.87
N GLN A 166 3.77 -10.60 -7.14
CA GLN A 166 4.54 -11.75 -7.66
C GLN A 166 5.92 -11.84 -7.02
N VAL A 167 6.64 -10.72 -6.89
CA VAL A 167 7.98 -10.67 -6.27
C VAL A 167 7.95 -11.10 -4.79
N VAL A 168 6.89 -10.70 -4.08
CA VAL A 168 6.67 -11.02 -2.66
C VAL A 168 5.97 -12.36 -2.47
N GLU A 169 5.54 -13.02 -3.55
CA GLU A 169 4.82 -14.30 -3.55
C GLU A 169 3.48 -14.21 -2.77
N LEU A 170 2.76 -13.10 -2.96
CA LEU A 170 1.43 -12.90 -2.38
C LEU A 170 0.38 -13.66 -3.17
N VAL A 171 -0.62 -14.18 -2.46
CA VAL A 171 -1.79 -14.82 -3.06
C VAL A 171 -2.92 -13.80 -3.16
N ALA A 172 -3.53 -13.71 -4.34
CA ALA A 172 -4.71 -12.87 -4.53
C ALA A 172 -5.89 -13.47 -3.77
N TYR A 173 -6.57 -12.64 -2.98
CA TYR A 173 -7.90 -12.95 -2.50
C TYR A 173 -8.88 -12.72 -3.66
N THR A 174 -9.30 -13.82 -4.28
CA THR A 174 -10.27 -13.86 -5.39
C THR A 174 -11.65 -14.32 -4.94
N GLY A 175 -11.86 -14.51 -3.63
CA GLY A 175 -13.17 -14.82 -3.08
C GLY A 175 -14.15 -13.75 -3.54
N GLU A 176 -15.31 -14.18 -4.05
CA GLU A 176 -16.26 -13.26 -4.65
C GLU A 176 -16.47 -12.04 -3.72
N TYR A 177 -16.52 -10.86 -4.31
CA TYR A 177 -17.26 -9.73 -3.76
C TYR A 177 -18.78 -10.03 -3.71
N ALA A 178 -19.18 -11.30 -3.57
CA ALA A 178 -20.52 -11.80 -3.77
C ALA A 178 -21.47 -11.24 -2.75
N ASN A 179 -22.46 -10.53 -3.30
CA ASN A 179 -23.85 -10.60 -2.89
C ASN A 179 -24.09 -10.80 -1.40
N THR A 180 -24.11 -9.68 -0.70
CA THR A 180 -25.19 -9.43 0.24
C THR A 180 -25.89 -8.16 -0.21
N GLU A 181 -26.60 -8.24 -1.33
CA GLU A 181 -27.88 -7.56 -1.41
C GLU A 181 -28.80 -8.29 -0.42
N LYS A 182 -29.16 -7.60 0.65
CA LYS A 182 -30.45 -7.75 1.32
C LYS A 182 -30.96 -6.36 1.64
#